data_AF-W6RCS2-F1
#
_entry.id   AF-W6RCS2-F1
#
_cell.length_a   1.000
_cell.length_b   1.000
_cell.length_c   1.000
_cell.angle_alpha   90.00
_cell.angle_beta   90.00
_cell.angle_gamma   90.00
#
_symmetry.space_group_name_H-M   'P 1'
#
loop_
_entity.id
_entity.type
_entity.pdbx_description
1 polymer ?
#
loop_
_entity_poly.entity_id
_entity_poly.type
_entity_poly.pdbx_seq_one_letter_code
_entity_poly.pdbx_strand_id
1 'polypeptide(L)'
;MIDELPPAVRQLLHANQRQAAIDLLSENLANDQKEAERRVDRYLEDNPPIRMRGAAVVRASRLNALIWLILIILMALAGLIFAL
;
A
#
# COMPACT_ATOMS: atom_id res chain seq x y z
N MET A 1 -11.44 -25.72 10.38
CA MET A 1 -11.28 -25.58 8.92
C MET A 1 -10.68 -24.22 8.69
N ILE A 2 -9.50 -24.16 8.06
CA ILE A 2 -8.89 -22.91 7.67
C ILE A 2 -9.78 -22.38 6.53
N ASP A 3 -10.53 -21.30 6.78
CA ASP A 3 -11.24 -20.57 5.71
C ASP A 3 -10.19 -19.95 4.80
N GLU A 4 -9.58 -20.78 3.95
CA GLU A 4 -8.58 -20.35 2.99
C GLU A 4 -9.25 -19.37 2.03
N LEU A 5 -8.77 -18.14 2.03
CA LEU A 5 -9.18 -17.16 1.03
C LEU A 5 -8.92 -17.74 -0.38
N PRO A 6 -9.86 -17.55 -1.31
CA PRO A 6 -9.68 -17.98 -2.69
C PRO A 6 -8.36 -17.45 -3.26
N PRO A 7 -7.67 -18.21 -4.12
CA PRO A 7 -6.37 -17.84 -4.65
C PRO A 7 -6.37 -16.47 -5.36
N ALA A 8 -7.47 -16.13 -6.05
CA ALA A 8 -7.66 -14.83 -6.68
C ALA A 8 -7.66 -13.67 -5.66
N VAL A 9 -8.35 -13.85 -4.52
CA VAL A 9 -8.40 -12.86 -3.44
C VAL A 9 -7.02 -12.68 -2.81
N ARG A 10 -6.27 -13.78 -2.60
CA ARG A 10 -4.89 -13.71 -2.10
C ARG A 10 -3.98 -12.90 -3.04
N GLN A 11 -4.11 -13.12 -4.35
CA GLN A 11 -3.31 -12.41 -5.35
C GLN A 11 -3.60 -10.90 -5.34
N LEU A 12 -4.87 -10.50 -5.19
CA LEU A 12 -5.28 -9.10 -5.03
C LEU A 12 -4.74 -8.48 -3.72
N LEU A 13 -4.75 -9.24 -2.62
CA LEU A 13 -4.16 -8.79 -1.35
C LEU A 13 -2.65 -8.59 -1.45
N HIS A 14 -1.93 -9.48 -2.15
CA HIS A 14 -0.49 -9.31 -2.42
C HIS A 14 -0.20 -8.09 -3.32
N ALA A 15 -1.11 -7.75 -4.23
CA ALA A 15 -1.02 -6.54 -5.05
C ALA A 15 -1.41 -5.26 -4.29
N ASN A 16 -1.66 -5.33 -2.97
CA ASN A 16 -2.15 -4.24 -2.14
C ASN A 16 -3.53 -3.69 -2.58
N GLN A 17 -4.31 -4.49 -3.33
CA GLN A 17 -5.65 -4.15 -3.82
C GLN A 17 -6.72 -4.70 -2.84
N ARG A 18 -6.64 -4.29 -1.57
CA ARG A 18 -7.54 -4.78 -0.51
C ARG A 18 -9.02 -4.61 -0.84
N GLN A 19 -9.41 -3.49 -1.43
CA GLN A 19 -10.81 -3.22 -1.75
C GLN A 19 -11.33 -4.19 -2.83
N ALA A 20 -10.58 -4.38 -3.91
CA ALA A 20 -10.94 -5.33 -4.97
C ALA A 20 -10.99 -6.78 -4.45
N ALA A 21 -10.11 -7.12 -3.52
CA ALA A 21 -10.13 -8.42 -2.84
C ALA A 21 -11.42 -8.63 -2.02
N ILE A 22 -11.88 -7.60 -1.31
CA ILE A 22 -13.13 -7.63 -0.52
C ILE A 22 -14.33 -7.71 -1.43
N ASP A 23 -14.38 -6.90 -2.50
CA ASP A 23 -15.51 -6.88 -3.43
C ASP A 23 -15.65 -8.22 -4.16
N LEU A 24 -14.54 -8.81 -4.62
CA LEU A 24 -14.56 -10.13 -5.23
C LEU A 24 -14.96 -11.24 -4.24
N LEU A 25 -14.58 -11.10 -2.97
CA LEU A 25 -14.96 -12.07 -1.94
C LEU A 25 -16.42 -11.90 -1.52
N SER A 26 -16.95 -10.68 -1.48
CA SER A 26 -18.35 -10.43 -1.13
C SER A 26 -19.27 -10.99 -2.21
N GLU A 27 -18.95 -10.83 -3.49
CA GLU A 27 -19.68 -11.48 -4.61
C GLU A 27 -19.77 -13.00 -4.44
N ASN A 28 -18.67 -13.65 -4.03
CA ASN A 28 -18.64 -15.09 -3.76
C ASN A 28 -19.42 -15.50 -2.50
N LEU A 29 -19.63 -14.56 -1.56
CA LEU A 29 -20.38 -14.76 -0.31
C LEU A 29 -21.83 -14.25 -0.42
N ALA A 30 -22.43 -14.31 -1.61
CA ALA A 30 -23.79 -13.83 -1.85
C ALA A 30 -23.98 -12.34 -1.48
N ASN A 31 -22.97 -11.53 -1.78
CA ASN A 31 -22.90 -10.09 -1.52
C ASN A 31 -22.81 -9.71 -0.02
N ASP A 32 -22.33 -10.62 0.83
CA ASP A 32 -22.04 -10.30 2.24
C ASP A 32 -20.67 -9.60 2.39
N GLN A 33 -20.70 -8.27 2.24
CA GLN A 33 -19.54 -7.39 2.42
C GLN A 33 -18.90 -7.55 3.80
N LYS A 34 -19.71 -7.74 4.85
CA LYS A 34 -19.26 -7.70 6.25
C LYS A 34 -18.56 -9.00 6.65
N GLU A 35 -18.99 -10.13 6.10
CA GLU A 35 -18.28 -11.41 6.24
C GLU A 35 -17.00 -11.42 5.40
N ALA A 36 -17.03 -10.86 4.19
CA ALA A 36 -15.85 -10.72 3.34
C ALA A 36 -14.74 -9.90 4.02
N GLU A 37 -15.09 -8.74 4.59
CA GLU A 37 -14.18 -7.89 5.36
C GLU A 37 -13.58 -8.65 6.55
N ARG A 38 -14.42 -9.32 7.37
CA ARG A 38 -13.95 -10.08 8.53
C ARG A 38 -12.96 -11.19 8.15
N ARG A 39 -13.19 -11.87 7.03
CA ARG A 39 -12.27 -12.92 6.55
C ARG A 39 -10.96 -12.37 6.03
N VAL A 40 -11.01 -11.28 5.27
CA VAL A 40 -9.80 -10.59 4.79
C VAL A 40 -8.98 -10.05 5.97
N ASP A 41 -9.63 -9.46 6.96
CA ASP A 41 -8.95 -8.91 8.14
C ASP A 41 -8.29 -10.01 8.97
N ARG A 42 -8.99 -11.11 9.24
CA ARG A 42 -8.40 -12.28 9.92
C ARG A 42 -7.17 -12.81 9.19
N TYR A 43 -7.24 -12.91 7.86
CA TYR A 43 -6.10 -13.37 7.07
C TYR A 43 -4.93 -12.40 7.08
N LEU A 44 -5.17 -11.09 7.06
CA LEU A 44 -4.10 -10.08 7.15
C LEU A 44 -3.51 -10.00 8.56
N GLU A 45 -4.28 -10.38 9.58
CA GLU A 45 -3.80 -10.51 10.96
C GLU A 45 -2.82 -11.70 11.08
N ASP A 46 -3.18 -12.84 10.48
CA ASP A 46 -2.32 -14.04 10.44
C ASP A 46 -1.15 -13.90 9.45
N ASN A 47 -1.35 -13.17 8.35
CA ASN A 47 -0.41 -12.97 7.25
C ASN A 47 -0.25 -11.48 6.96
N PRO A 48 0.47 -10.75 7.82
CA PRO A 48 0.66 -9.32 7.64
C PRO A 48 1.33 -9.04 6.29
N PRO A 49 0.80 -8.12 5.48
CA PRO A 49 1.43 -7.76 4.22
C PRO A 49 2.81 -7.22 4.53
N ILE A 50 3.82 -7.74 3.81
CA ILE A 50 5.21 -7.27 3.92
C ILE A 50 5.24 -5.85 3.35
N ARG A 51 4.94 -4.87 4.21
CA ARG A 51 5.11 -3.45 3.87
C ARG A 51 6.61 -3.25 3.74
N MET A 52 7.09 -3.00 2.52
CA MET A 52 8.47 -2.56 2.30
C MET A 52 8.71 -1.26 3.11
N ARG A 53 9.29 -1.40 4.29
CA ARG A 53 9.59 -0.26 5.18
C ARG A 53 10.87 0.43 4.70
N GLY A 54 10.80 1.76 4.65
CA GLY A 54 11.98 2.64 4.72
C GLY A 54 12.58 3.06 3.38
N ALA A 55 13.23 2.15 2.65
CA ALA A 55 14.09 2.53 1.53
C ALA A 55 13.43 2.42 0.13
N ALA A 56 12.54 1.45 -0.07
CA ALA A 56 11.95 1.18 -1.38
C ALA A 56 10.85 2.18 -1.78
N VAL A 57 10.17 2.80 -0.80
CA VAL A 57 9.12 3.81 -1.04
C VAL A 57 9.71 5.07 -1.69
N VAL A 58 10.95 5.43 -1.33
CA VAL A 58 11.64 6.60 -1.90
C VAL A 58 11.90 6.41 -3.40
N ARG A 59 12.11 5.16 -3.86
CA ARG A 59 12.37 4.85 -5.27
C ARG A 59 11.10 4.79 -6.13
N ALA A 60 9.94 4.52 -5.53
CA ALA A 60 8.70 4.30 -6.27
C ALA A 60 7.95 5.60 -6.66
N SER A 61 8.17 6.71 -5.95
CA SER A 61 7.42 7.95 -6.19
C SER A 61 8.27 9.03 -6.86
N ARG A 62 8.07 9.22 -8.17
CA ARG A 62 8.68 10.30 -8.96
C ARG A 62 8.37 11.69 -8.36
N LEU A 63 7.18 11.85 -7.78
CA LEU A 63 6.76 13.06 -7.07
C LEU A 63 7.63 13.32 -5.84
N ASN A 64 7.90 12.28 -5.04
CA ASN A 64 8.76 12.41 -3.87
C ASN A 64 10.19 12.83 -4.28
N ALA A 65 10.75 12.20 -5.32
CA ALA A 65 12.05 12.58 -5.84
C ALA A 65 12.10 14.05 -6.32
N LEU A 66 11.03 14.53 -6.97
CA LEU A 66 10.92 15.92 -7.41
C LEU A 66 10.88 16.91 -6.23
N ILE A 67 10.12 16.58 -5.17
CA ILE A 67 10.04 17.39 -3.95
C ILE A 67 11.42 17.50 -3.30
N TRP A 68 12.13 16.37 -3.17
CA TRP A 68 13.49 16.36 -2.62
C TRP A 68 14.46 17.20 -3.45
N LEU A 69 14.40 17.11 -4.78
CA LEU A 69 15.24 17.91 -5.68
C LEU A 69 14.98 19.41 -5.50
N ILE A 70 13.71 19.82 -5.43
CA ILE A 70 13.32 21.22 -5.22
C ILE A 70 13.84 21.74 -3.88
N LEU A 71 13.72 20.97 -2.80
CA LEU A 71 14.20 21.36 -1.47
C LEU A 71 15.73 21.55 -1.46
N ILE A 72 16.48 20.68 -2.13
CA ILE A 72 17.95 20.80 -2.24
C ILE A 72 18.33 22.08 -2.99
N ILE A 73 17.66 22.35 -4.12
CA ILE A 73 17.91 23.56 -4.91
C ILE A 73 17.58 24.82 -4.10
N LEU A 74 16.47 24.83 -3.37
CA LEU A 74 16.09 25.95 -2.49
C LEU A 74 17.13 26.20 -1.40
N MET A 75 17.63 25.15 -0.74
CA MET A 75 18.68 25.31 0.27
C MET A 75 19.99 25.84 -0.34
N ALA A 76 20.37 25.36 -1.52
CA ALA A 76 21.58 25.86 -2.20
C ALA A 76 21.44 27.35 -2.57
N LEU A 77 20.28 27.77 -3.09
CA LEU A 77 19.99 29.17 -3.42
C LEU A 77 19.98 30.05 -2.17
N ALA A 78 19.31 29.61 -1.10
CA ALA A 78 19.28 30.34 0.16
C ALA A 78 20.69 30.51 0.75
N GLY A 79 21.50 29.45 0.71
CA GLY A 79 22.91 29.50 1.14
C GLY A 79 23.74 30.47 0.30
N LEU A 80 23.54 30.50 -1.02
CA LEU A 80 24.21 31.44 -1.90
C LEU A 80 23.84 32.90 -1.61
N ILE A 81 22.55 33.17 -1.35
CA ILE A 81 22.07 34.50 -0.97
C ILE A 81 22.65 34.94 0.38
N PHE A 82 22.72 34.04 1.36
CA PHE A 82 23.31 34.34 2.67
C PHE A 82 24.83 34.48 2.65
N ALA A 83 25.49 33.86 1.67
CA ALA A 83 26.94 33.94 1.49
C ALA A 83 27.39 35.18 0.70
N LEU A 84 26.47 35.93 0.09
CA LEU A 84 26.70 37.16 -0.65
C LEU A 84 26.47 38.40 0.23
#